data_AF-A0A9D8RPW9-F1
#
_entry.id   AF-A0A9D8RPW9-F1
#
_cell.length_a   1.000
_cell.length_b   1.000
_cell.length_c   1.000
_cell.angle_alpha   90.00
_cell.angle_beta   90.00
_cell.angle_gamma   90.00
#
_symmetry.space_group_name_H-M   'P 1'
#
loop_
_entity.id
_entity.type
_entity.pdbx_description
1 polymer ?
#
loop_
_entity_poly.entity_id
_entity_poly.type
_entity_poly.pdbx_seq_one_letter_code
_entity_poly.pdbx_strand_id
1 'polypeptide(L)'
;MPNITCKHFGVCGGCSLLNLSYEEQVAKKRAKLQEILKDFWTEEIPVTVTDEPKNFRNKVELGFCHQVKWRDDYDKKDPANKTRPLEFEQTLGFKLKGRWDRAVDIEECALFNEKLVPLLAALRAWAKQENLEYYDQRKHTGVLRHLMLREGKNTGEEIVVLFVTDDFNEKTFVQAVESVLPNAHIMAAVNNGLADTAAPESLRVLKGKDHI
;
A
#
# COMPACT_ATOMS: atom_id res chain seq x y z
N MET A 1 -1.98 26.41 5.79
CA MET A 1 -1.41 25.17 6.37
C MET A 1 -0.57 24.42 5.32
N PRO A 2 0.26 23.41 5.65
CA PRO A 2 1.08 22.75 4.65
C PRO A 2 0.22 22.07 3.58
N ASN A 3 0.38 22.48 2.31
CA ASN A 3 -0.15 21.74 1.18
C ASN A 3 0.51 20.36 1.15
N ILE A 4 -0.30 19.30 1.28
CA ILE A 4 0.16 17.93 1.11
C ILE A 4 -0.07 17.59 -0.36
N THR A 5 1.00 17.30 -1.09
CA THR A 5 0.90 16.82 -2.47
C THR A 5 1.29 15.35 -2.52
N CYS A 6 0.78 14.66 -3.54
CA CYS A 6 1.22 13.31 -3.87
C CYS A 6 1.12 13.12 -5.37
N LYS A 7 2.20 12.70 -6.03
CA LYS A 7 2.23 12.41 -7.47
C LYS A 7 1.30 11.27 -7.88
N HIS A 8 0.96 10.40 -6.93
CA HIS A 8 0.01 9.28 -7.13
C HIS A 8 -1.45 9.68 -6.86
N PHE A 9 -1.72 10.95 -6.58
CA PHE A 9 -3.09 11.40 -6.31
C PHE A 9 -4.01 11.15 -7.52
N GLY A 10 -5.27 10.81 -7.25
CA GLY A 10 -6.27 10.50 -8.28
C GLY A 10 -6.20 9.06 -8.79
N VAL A 11 -5.01 8.46 -8.87
CA VAL A 11 -4.82 7.06 -9.29
C VAL A 11 -4.72 6.08 -8.11
N CYS A 12 -4.03 6.46 -7.03
CA CYS A 12 -3.97 5.68 -5.80
C CYS A 12 -5.32 5.75 -5.05
N GLY A 13 -5.85 4.59 -4.63
CA GLY A 13 -7.19 4.46 -4.05
C GLY A 13 -7.40 5.04 -2.64
N GLY A 14 -6.40 5.69 -2.03
CA GLY A 14 -6.46 6.11 -0.62
C GLY A 14 -6.96 7.55 -0.39
N CYS A 15 -6.19 8.54 -0.86
CA CYS A 15 -6.28 9.93 -0.38
C CYS A 15 -7.26 10.80 -1.20
N SER A 16 -8.57 10.58 -1.06
CA SER A 16 -9.60 11.18 -1.94
C SER A 16 -9.76 12.71 -1.89
N LEU A 17 -9.23 13.39 -0.87
CA LEU A 17 -9.39 14.84 -0.67
C LEU A 17 -8.06 15.61 -0.75
N LEU A 18 -6.97 14.97 -1.19
CA LEU A 18 -5.64 15.57 -1.18
C LEU A 18 -5.51 16.79 -2.13
N ASN A 19 -6.44 16.96 -3.07
CA ASN A 19 -6.51 18.12 -3.95
C ASN A 19 -7.10 19.38 -3.29
N LEU A 20 -7.57 19.28 -2.05
CA LEU A 20 -8.10 20.40 -1.27
C LEU A 20 -7.08 20.84 -0.23
N SER A 21 -7.07 22.13 0.11
CA SER A 21 -6.35 22.61 1.29
C SER A 21 -6.86 21.90 2.54
N TYR A 22 -6.03 21.80 3.57
CA TYR A 22 -6.42 21.07 4.78
C TYR A 22 -7.63 21.73 5.47
N GLU A 23 -7.69 23.06 5.44
CA GLU A 23 -8.80 23.88 5.89
C GLU A 23 -10.12 23.50 5.17
N GLU A 24 -10.08 23.39 3.83
CA GLU A 24 -11.22 22.95 3.03
C GLU A 24 -11.59 21.48 3.30
N GLN A 25 -10.62 20.60 3.54
CA GLN A 25 -10.88 19.21 3.92
C GLN A 25 -11.67 19.14 5.23
N VAL A 26 -11.28 19.92 6.24
CA VAL A 26 -11.97 20.00 7.53
C VAL A 26 -13.37 20.58 7.34
N ALA A 27 -13.51 21.70 6.63
CA ALA A 27 -14.80 22.33 6.36
C ALA A 27 -15.77 21.37 5.64
N LYS A 28 -15.29 20.66 4.62
CA LYS A 28 -16.08 19.68 3.87
C LYS A 28 -16.52 18.50 4.73
N LYS A 29 -15.64 17.98 5.59
CA LYS A 29 -15.98 16.90 6.54
C LYS A 29 -17.02 17.36 7.57
N ARG A 30 -16.85 18.57 8.13
CA ARG A 30 -17.80 19.15 9.10
C ARG A 30 -19.18 19.36 8.48
N ALA A 31 -19.24 19.97 7.29
CA ALA A 31 -20.50 20.14 6.56
C ALA A 31 -21.19 18.80 6.28
N LYS A 32 -20.42 17.77 5.88
CA LYS A 32 -20.98 16.43 5.63
C LYS A 32 -21.53 15.78 6.90
N LEU A 33 -20.82 15.90 8.02
CA LEU A 33 -21.28 15.40 9.32
C LEU A 33 -22.57 16.11 9.76
N GLN A 34 -22.63 17.44 9.65
CA GLN A 34 -23.83 18.21 10.01
C GLN A 34 -25.04 17.80 9.16
N GLU A 35 -24.84 17.61 7.85
CA GLU A 35 -25.90 17.16 6.94
C GLU A 35 -26.43 15.77 7.34
N ILE A 36 -25.54 14.83 7.67
CA ILE A 36 -25.91 13.46 8.06
C ILE A 36 -26.66 13.44 9.40
N LEU A 37 -26.25 14.27 10.35
CA LEU A 37 -26.74 14.24 11.73
C LEU A 37 -27.82 15.30 12.04
N LYS A 38 -28.24 16.10 11.06
CA LYS A 38 -29.14 17.25 11.25
C LYS A 38 -30.43 16.94 12.04
N ASP A 39 -30.95 15.73 11.95
CA ASP A 39 -32.20 15.32 12.61
C ASP A 39 -31.97 14.88 14.08
N PHE A 40 -30.72 14.65 14.48
CA PHE A 40 -30.33 14.15 15.81
C PHE A 40 -29.41 15.11 16.57
N TRP A 41 -28.74 16.03 15.87
CA TRP A 41 -27.75 16.95 16.42
C TRP A 41 -27.88 18.32 15.77
N THR A 42 -28.36 19.30 16.53
CA THR A 42 -28.64 20.66 16.04
C THR A 42 -27.56 21.67 16.39
N GLU A 43 -26.68 21.34 17.33
CA GLU A 43 -25.54 22.18 17.72
C GLU A 43 -24.37 22.04 16.74
N GLU A 44 -23.34 22.88 16.91
CA GLU A 44 -22.10 22.73 16.15
C GLU A 44 -21.40 21.42 16.54
N ILE A 45 -21.06 20.59 15.55
CA ILE A 45 -20.33 19.34 15.79
C ILE A 45 -18.86 19.67 16.11
N PRO A 46 -18.35 19.32 17.31
CA PRO A 46 -16.95 19.52 17.65
C PRO A 46 -16.06 18.64 16.76
N VAL A 47 -15.06 19.25 16.13
CA VAL A 47 -14.08 18.56 15.28
C VAL A 47 -12.69 18.89 15.77
N THR A 48 -11.96 17.88 16.27
CA THR A 48 -10.54 18.00 16.59
C THR A 48 -9.72 17.94 15.31
N VAL A 49 -8.78 18.86 15.18
CA VAL A 49 -7.92 19.04 14.00
C VAL A 49 -6.47 18.84 14.45
N THR A 50 -5.63 18.27 13.59
CA THR A 50 -4.19 18.17 13.83
C THR A 50 -3.47 19.28 13.06
N ASP A 51 -2.45 19.88 13.68
CA ASP A 51 -1.57 20.83 12.99
C ASP A 51 -0.59 20.11 12.03
N GLU A 52 -0.43 18.79 12.18
CA GLU A 52 0.47 17.94 11.40
C GLU A 52 -0.28 16.83 10.64
N PRO A 53 -0.95 17.14 9.52
CA PRO A 53 -1.74 16.17 8.74
C PRO A 53 -0.89 15.25 7.84
N LYS A 54 0.38 15.01 8.19
CA LYS A 54 1.34 14.16 7.45
C LYS A 54 1.89 13.07 8.36
N ASN A 55 2.45 12.00 7.79
CA ASN A 55 3.15 10.93 8.52
C ASN A 55 2.39 10.29 9.71
N PHE A 56 1.07 10.47 9.79
CA PHE A 56 0.26 9.97 10.91
C PHE A 56 -0.08 8.48 10.79
N ARG A 57 0.03 7.91 9.60
CA ARG A 57 -0.35 6.51 9.35
C ARG A 57 0.71 5.60 9.98
N ASN A 58 0.25 4.75 10.89
CA ASN A 58 1.10 3.79 11.59
C ASN A 58 1.13 2.40 10.93
N LYS A 59 0.26 2.12 9.95
CA LYS A 59 0.24 0.85 9.21
C LYS A 59 -0.07 1.06 7.73
N VAL A 60 0.71 0.45 6.85
CA VAL A 60 0.43 0.34 5.41
C VAL A 60 0.43 -1.12 4.98
N GLU A 61 -0.41 -1.42 4.00
CA GLU A 61 -0.49 -2.73 3.35
C GLU A 61 -0.42 -2.47 1.84
N LEU A 62 0.54 -3.13 1.20
CA LEU A 62 0.88 -2.95 -0.21
C LEU A 62 0.79 -4.30 -0.91
N GLY A 63 0.38 -4.31 -2.17
CA GLY A 63 0.39 -5.50 -3.02
C GLY A 63 1.65 -5.55 -3.86
N PHE A 64 2.23 -6.74 -3.96
CA PHE A 64 3.08 -7.12 -5.08
C PHE A 64 2.16 -7.59 -6.19
N CYS A 65 2.15 -6.91 -7.34
CA CYS A 65 1.24 -7.21 -8.43
C CYS A 65 1.98 -7.43 -9.74
N HIS A 66 1.80 -8.60 -10.34
CA HIS A 66 2.05 -8.82 -11.76
C HIS A 66 0.75 -8.50 -12.52
N GLN A 67 0.77 -7.45 -13.33
CA GLN A 67 -0.46 -6.93 -13.93
C GLN A 67 -0.25 -6.47 -15.37
N VAL A 68 -1.36 -6.41 -16.12
CA VAL A 68 -1.35 -5.84 -17.47
C VAL A 68 -1.12 -4.33 -17.40
N LYS A 69 -0.07 -3.87 -18.07
CA LYS A 69 0.23 -2.45 -18.27
C LYS A 69 -0.78 -1.84 -19.21
N TRP A 70 -1.38 -0.71 -18.81
CA TRP A 70 -2.31 0.02 -19.66
C TRP A 70 -1.55 1.08 -20.44
N ARG A 71 -1.68 1.01 -21.77
CA ARG A 71 -1.14 2.04 -22.64
C ARG A 71 -2.15 3.17 -22.74
N ASP A 72 -1.67 4.40 -22.81
CA ASP A 72 -2.53 5.59 -22.92
C ASP A 72 -3.35 5.59 -24.23
N ASP A 73 -2.87 4.91 -25.28
CA ASP A 73 -3.55 4.72 -26.57
C ASP A 73 -4.54 3.55 -26.59
N TYR A 74 -4.73 2.83 -25.46
CA TYR A 74 -5.58 1.65 -25.42
C TYR A 74 -7.07 2.03 -25.43
N ASP A 75 -7.68 1.97 -26.62
CA ASP A 75 -9.14 2.00 -26.79
C ASP A 75 -9.69 0.57 -26.90
N LYS A 76 -10.57 0.20 -25.95
CA LYS A 76 -11.29 -1.09 -25.95
C LYS A 76 -12.18 -1.27 -27.18
N LYS A 77 -12.57 -0.19 -27.84
CA LYS A 77 -13.44 -0.19 -29.02
C LYS A 77 -12.66 -0.42 -30.31
N ASP A 78 -11.35 -0.20 -30.32
CA ASP A 78 -10.49 -0.43 -31.48
C ASP A 78 -10.24 -1.95 -31.67
N PRO A 79 -10.67 -2.56 -32.79
CA PRO A 79 -10.41 -3.96 -33.10
C PRO A 79 -8.92 -4.31 -33.14
N ALA A 80 -8.04 -3.38 -33.54
CA ALA A 80 -6.60 -3.60 -33.59
C ALA A 80 -6.00 -3.85 -32.20
N ASN A 81 -6.60 -3.26 -31.15
CA ASN A 81 -6.17 -3.48 -29.77
C ASN A 81 -6.54 -4.86 -29.21
N LYS A 82 -7.39 -5.63 -29.91
CA LYS A 82 -7.76 -7.01 -29.50
C LYS A 82 -6.71 -8.06 -29.88
N THR A 83 -5.92 -7.80 -30.92
CA THR A 83 -4.89 -8.72 -31.42
C THR A 83 -3.48 -8.35 -30.97
N ARG A 84 -3.31 -7.15 -30.40
CA ARG A 84 -2.03 -6.70 -29.83
C ARG A 84 -1.65 -7.55 -28.59
N PRO A 85 -0.39 -8.03 -28.50
CA PRO A 85 0.10 -8.69 -27.29
C PRO A 85 -0.04 -7.79 -26.06
N LEU A 86 -0.45 -8.40 -24.94
CA LEU A 86 -0.50 -7.71 -23.66
C LEU A 86 0.92 -7.48 -23.14
N GLU A 87 1.16 -6.27 -22.65
CA GLU A 87 2.35 -5.96 -21.87
C GLU A 87 2.04 -6.08 -20.39
N PHE A 88 3.04 -6.52 -19.63
CA PHE A 88 2.93 -6.72 -18.20
C PHE A 88 3.95 -5.87 -17.46
N GLU A 89 3.60 -5.50 -16.24
CA GLU A 89 4.45 -4.77 -15.31
C GLU A 89 4.39 -5.43 -13.93
N GLN A 90 5.44 -5.18 -13.14
CA GLN A 90 5.51 -5.54 -11.73
C GLN A 90 5.37 -4.26 -10.92
N THR A 91 4.41 -4.22 -10.01
CA THR A 91 4.19 -3.06 -9.13
C THR A 91 4.23 -3.50 -7.67
N LEU A 92 4.80 -2.66 -6.81
CA LEU A 92 4.76 -2.80 -5.36
C LEU A 92 4.12 -1.54 -4.79
N GLY A 93 2.87 -1.65 -4.33
CA GLY A 93 2.14 -0.45 -3.97
C GLY A 93 0.70 -0.60 -3.52
N PHE A 94 -0.04 0.51 -3.52
CA PHE A 94 -1.43 0.56 -3.09
C PHE A 94 -2.37 0.22 -4.25
N LYS A 95 -3.59 -0.24 -3.94
CA LYS A 95 -4.60 -0.55 -4.94
C LYS A 95 -4.87 0.63 -5.87
N LEU A 96 -4.93 0.34 -7.16
CA LEU A 96 -5.34 1.29 -8.18
C LEU A 96 -6.83 1.59 -8.02
N LYS A 97 -7.21 2.87 -8.03
CA LYS A 97 -8.59 3.30 -7.79
C LYS A 97 -9.55 2.63 -8.78
N GLY A 98 -10.61 2.01 -8.24
CA GLY A 98 -11.64 1.32 -9.02
C GLY A 98 -11.19 -0.04 -9.60
N ARG A 99 -10.00 -0.54 -9.22
CA ARG A 99 -9.44 -1.79 -9.73
C ARG A 99 -8.99 -2.67 -8.57
N TRP A 100 -9.61 -3.84 -8.46
CA TRP A 100 -9.28 -4.84 -7.44
C TRP A 100 -8.04 -5.65 -7.81
N ASP A 101 -7.76 -5.78 -9.11
CA ASP A 101 -6.73 -6.68 -9.66
C ASP A 101 -5.35 -6.01 -9.80
N ARG A 102 -5.15 -4.80 -9.26
CA ARG A 102 -4.01 -3.94 -9.62
C ARG A 102 -3.56 -3.02 -8.51
N ALA A 103 -2.27 -2.69 -8.55
CA ALA A 103 -1.64 -1.67 -7.74
C ALA A 103 -0.97 -0.57 -8.58
N VAL A 104 -0.88 0.61 -7.97
CA VAL A 104 -0.02 1.72 -8.42
C VAL A 104 1.36 1.49 -7.84
N ASP A 105 2.41 1.50 -8.65
CA ASP A 105 3.77 1.34 -8.13
C ASP A 105 4.16 2.58 -7.30
N ILE A 106 4.35 2.40 -5.99
CA ILE A 106 4.50 3.53 -5.08
C ILE A 106 5.95 3.97 -4.98
N GLU A 107 6.13 5.26 -5.21
CA GLU A 107 7.41 5.95 -5.12
C GLU A 107 7.41 7.09 -4.09
N GLU A 108 6.28 7.35 -3.43
CA GLU A 108 6.17 8.27 -2.29
C GLU A 108 4.86 8.04 -1.53
N CYS A 109 4.84 8.35 -0.23
CA CYS A 109 3.61 8.40 0.56
C CYS A 109 3.75 9.44 1.67
N ALA A 110 3.07 10.58 1.54
CA ALA A 110 3.11 11.66 2.53
C ALA A 110 2.45 11.31 3.89
N LEU A 111 1.83 10.13 4.00
CA LEU A 111 1.03 9.75 5.17
C LEU A 111 1.72 8.74 6.09
N PHE A 112 2.75 8.01 5.65
CA PHE A 112 3.37 6.94 6.45
C PHE A 112 4.67 7.39 7.12
N ASN A 113 5.80 7.22 6.43
CA ASN A 113 7.12 7.73 6.84
C ASN A 113 8.07 7.75 5.62
N GLU A 114 9.22 8.39 5.80
CA GLU A 114 10.26 8.53 4.78
C GLU A 114 10.98 7.20 4.44
N LYS A 115 10.97 6.23 5.36
CA LYS A 115 11.65 4.93 5.18
C LYS A 115 10.92 4.00 4.22
N LEU A 116 9.66 4.28 3.90
CA LEU A 116 8.86 3.47 2.99
C LEU A 116 9.52 3.30 1.63
N VAL A 117 9.86 4.41 0.96
CA VAL A 117 10.36 4.37 -0.43
C VAL A 117 11.70 3.63 -0.53
N PRO A 118 12.70 3.91 0.34
CA PRO A 118 13.91 3.10 0.40
C PRO A 118 13.64 1.60 0.62
N LEU A 119 12.71 1.24 1.52
CA LEU A 119 12.37 -0.17 1.73
C LEU A 119 11.77 -0.82 0.48
N LEU A 120 10.82 -0.15 -0.19
CA LEU A 120 10.22 -0.68 -1.41
C LEU A 120 11.27 -0.86 -2.51
N ALA A 121 12.24 0.07 -2.63
CA ALA A 121 13.35 -0.05 -3.57
C ALA A 121 14.23 -1.27 -3.26
N ALA A 122 14.61 -1.46 -1.99
CA ALA A 122 15.40 -2.62 -1.55
C ALA A 122 14.67 -3.94 -1.83
N LEU A 123 13.37 -4.00 -1.54
CA LEU A 123 12.56 -5.21 -1.77
C LEU A 123 12.30 -5.50 -3.26
N ARG A 124 12.14 -4.47 -4.11
CA ARG A 124 12.09 -4.64 -5.57
C ARG A 124 13.40 -5.24 -6.09
N ALA A 125 14.55 -4.73 -5.64
CA ALA A 125 15.86 -5.24 -6.04
C ALA A 125 16.08 -6.69 -5.56
N TRP A 126 15.74 -6.98 -4.31
CA TRP A 126 15.79 -8.32 -3.73
C TRP A 126 14.93 -9.32 -4.50
N ALA A 127 13.66 -8.99 -4.74
CA ALA A 127 12.75 -9.88 -5.47
C ALA A 127 13.25 -10.19 -6.88
N LYS A 128 13.85 -9.20 -7.55
CA LYS A 128 14.48 -9.39 -8.87
C LYS A 128 15.71 -10.30 -8.79
N GLN A 129 16.56 -10.12 -7.78
CA GLN A 129 17.77 -10.93 -7.59
C GLN A 129 17.44 -12.40 -7.30
N GLU A 130 16.40 -12.65 -6.49
CA GLU A 130 15.92 -14.00 -6.17
C GLU A 130 14.98 -14.60 -7.24
N ASN A 131 14.71 -13.87 -8.33
CA ASN A 131 13.78 -14.25 -9.39
C ASN A 131 12.37 -14.63 -8.87
N LEU A 132 11.87 -13.85 -7.90
CA LEU A 132 10.57 -14.09 -7.27
C LEU A 132 9.44 -13.42 -8.08
N GLU A 133 8.43 -14.21 -8.40
CA GLU A 133 7.25 -13.73 -9.13
C GLU A 133 6.31 -12.95 -8.22
N TYR A 134 5.80 -11.82 -8.72
CA TYR A 134 4.75 -11.05 -8.05
C TYR A 134 3.40 -11.70 -8.33
N TYR A 135 2.49 -11.58 -7.39
CA TYR A 135 1.20 -12.24 -7.49
C TYR A 135 0.34 -11.63 -8.61
N ASP A 136 -0.19 -12.49 -9.48
CA ASP A 136 -1.20 -12.13 -10.48
C ASP A 136 -2.58 -12.41 -9.87
N GLN A 137 -3.30 -11.34 -9.51
CA GLN A 137 -4.62 -11.41 -8.86
C GLN A 137 -5.69 -12.10 -9.70
N ARG A 138 -5.52 -12.20 -11.03
CA ARG A 138 -6.49 -12.85 -11.92
C ARG A 138 -6.18 -14.33 -12.11
N LYS A 139 -4.89 -14.67 -12.21
CA LYS A 139 -4.44 -16.05 -12.40
C LYS A 139 -4.26 -16.80 -11.08
N HIS A 140 -4.17 -16.08 -9.96
CA HIS A 140 -3.87 -16.63 -8.65
C HIS A 140 -2.53 -17.37 -8.60
N THR A 141 -1.51 -16.79 -9.24
CA THR A 141 -0.14 -17.35 -9.35
C THR A 141 0.89 -16.33 -8.93
N GLY A 142 2.12 -16.77 -8.63
CA GLY A 142 3.22 -15.94 -8.16
C GLY A 142 3.42 -16.04 -6.65
N VAL A 143 4.63 -15.72 -6.18
CA VAL A 143 5.09 -15.96 -4.79
C VAL A 143 4.79 -14.78 -3.88
N LEU A 144 5.17 -13.58 -4.30
CA LEU A 144 5.08 -12.36 -3.48
C LEU A 144 3.69 -11.75 -3.61
N ARG A 145 2.96 -11.63 -2.50
CA ARG A 145 1.56 -11.21 -2.53
C ARG A 145 1.32 -9.85 -1.89
N HIS A 146 1.65 -9.71 -0.62
CA HIS A 146 1.48 -8.45 0.11
C HIS A 146 2.69 -8.13 0.98
N LEU A 147 2.87 -6.84 1.26
CA LEU A 147 3.81 -6.32 2.25
C LEU A 147 3.04 -5.47 3.24
N MET A 148 3.12 -5.80 4.53
CA MET A 148 2.61 -4.95 5.59
C MET A 148 3.77 -4.33 6.35
N LEU A 149 3.69 -3.02 6.56
CA LEU A 149 4.58 -2.30 7.45
C LEU A 149 3.76 -1.66 8.56
N ARG A 150 4.26 -1.74 9.79
CA ARG A 150 3.72 -1.00 10.93
C ARG A 150 4.84 -0.30 11.69
N GLU A 151 4.58 0.92 12.14
CA GLU A 151 5.49 1.74 12.94
C GLU A 151 4.74 2.22 14.20
N GLY A 152 5.29 1.92 15.38
CA GLY A 152 4.82 2.49 16.63
C GLY A 152 5.22 3.96 16.70
N LYS A 153 4.30 4.89 16.39
CA LYS A 153 4.63 6.34 16.31
C LYS A 153 5.23 6.95 17.58
N ASN A 154 4.97 6.35 18.75
CA ASN A 154 5.52 6.81 20.02
C ASN A 154 6.73 5.98 20.51
N THR A 155 6.93 4.77 19.99
CA THR A 155 8.01 3.86 20.41
C THR A 155 9.17 3.80 19.41
N GLY A 156 8.90 4.12 18.14
CA GLY A 156 9.82 3.95 17.02
C GLY A 156 10.01 2.49 16.60
N GLU A 157 9.30 1.54 17.21
CA GLU A 157 9.38 0.13 16.85
C GLU A 157 8.70 -0.13 15.50
N GLU A 158 9.23 -1.09 14.75
CA GLU A 158 8.84 -1.35 13.36
C GLU A 158 8.57 -2.83 13.14
N ILE A 159 7.47 -3.14 12.47
CA ILE A 159 7.13 -4.49 12.00
C ILE A 159 7.08 -4.49 10.48
N VAL A 160 7.70 -5.49 9.86
CA VAL A 160 7.56 -5.82 8.45
C VAL A 160 7.03 -7.25 8.33
N VAL A 161 5.94 -7.44 7.59
CA VAL A 161 5.38 -8.77 7.30
C VAL A 161 5.29 -8.96 5.80
N LEU A 162 5.98 -9.97 5.28
CA LEU A 162 5.85 -10.42 3.90
C LEU A 162 4.80 -11.52 3.81
N PHE A 163 3.81 -11.34 2.94
CA PHE A 163 2.81 -12.36 2.64
C PHE A 163 3.19 -13.08 1.36
N VAL A 164 3.29 -14.40 1.43
CA VAL A 164 3.71 -15.28 0.34
C VAL A 164 2.74 -16.43 0.12
N THR A 165 2.78 -17.03 -1.07
CA THR A 165 2.05 -18.26 -1.43
C THR A 165 2.94 -19.50 -1.44
N ASP A 166 4.26 -19.31 -1.49
CA ASP A 166 5.26 -20.37 -1.61
C ASP A 166 6.54 -20.00 -0.85
N ASP A 167 7.49 -20.93 -0.79
CA ASP A 167 8.77 -20.76 -0.14
C ASP A 167 9.67 -19.74 -0.86
N PHE A 168 10.55 -19.11 -0.08
CA PHE A 168 11.53 -18.14 -0.56
C PHE A 168 12.75 -18.16 0.37
N ASN A 169 13.84 -17.49 -0.04
CA ASN A 169 15.02 -17.37 0.79
C ASN A 169 14.81 -16.34 1.91
N GLU A 170 14.39 -16.81 3.08
CA GLU A 170 14.10 -15.96 4.26
C GLU A 170 15.33 -15.13 4.69
N LYS A 171 16.55 -15.65 4.53
CA LYS A 171 17.78 -14.96 4.94
C LYS A 171 18.04 -13.71 4.10
N THR A 172 17.88 -13.80 2.78
CA THR A 172 18.13 -12.66 1.89
C THR A 172 17.01 -11.62 1.98
N PHE A 173 15.78 -12.04 2.28
CA PHE A 173 14.70 -11.11 2.61
C PHE A 173 15.00 -10.30 3.87
N VAL A 174 15.41 -10.97 4.96
CA VAL A 174 15.79 -10.30 6.21
C VAL A 174 16.91 -9.28 5.97
N GLN A 175 17.95 -9.66 5.21
CA GLN A 175 19.03 -8.75 4.84
C GLN A 175 18.54 -7.53 4.04
N ALA A 176 17.62 -7.73 3.09
CA ALA A 176 17.06 -6.64 2.29
C ALA A 176 16.27 -5.66 3.17
N VAL A 177 15.48 -6.15 4.13
CA VAL A 177 14.75 -5.30 5.08
C VAL A 177 15.73 -4.57 6.01
N GLU A 178 16.71 -5.26 6.60
CA GLU A 178 17.69 -4.69 7.52
C GLU A 178 18.56 -3.59 6.91
N SER A 179 18.77 -3.63 5.59
CA SER A 179 19.49 -2.58 4.86
C SER A 179 18.86 -1.19 4.98
N VAL A 180 17.56 -1.15 5.33
CA VAL A 180 16.78 0.08 5.53
C VAL A 180 16.27 0.20 6.96
N LEU A 181 15.80 -0.91 7.55
CA LEU A 181 15.18 -1.00 8.86
C LEU A 181 15.96 -1.97 9.77
N PRO A 182 17.14 -1.57 10.28
CA PRO A 182 18.04 -2.49 10.98
C PRO A 182 17.46 -3.07 12.28
N ASN A 183 16.48 -2.40 12.89
CA ASN A 183 15.87 -2.81 14.15
C ASN A 183 14.46 -3.38 14.00
N ALA A 184 13.94 -3.50 12.77
CA ALA A 184 12.59 -4.01 12.56
C ALA A 184 12.44 -5.46 13.02
N HIS A 185 11.25 -5.76 13.51
CA HIS A 185 10.72 -7.11 13.66
C HIS A 185 10.21 -7.59 12.31
N ILE A 186 10.65 -8.76 11.87
CA ILE A 186 10.45 -9.24 10.50
C ILE A 186 9.75 -10.59 10.56
N MET A 187 8.65 -10.71 9.81
CA MET A 187 7.85 -11.91 9.73
C MET A 187 7.56 -12.27 8.28
N ALA A 188 7.27 -13.55 8.07
CA ALA A 188 6.68 -14.08 6.85
C ALA A 188 5.34 -14.73 7.18
N ALA A 189 4.37 -14.57 6.30
CA ALA A 189 3.04 -15.12 6.49
C ALA A 189 2.58 -15.82 5.21
N VAL A 190 2.02 -17.02 5.35
CA VAL A 190 1.48 -17.77 4.20
C VAL A 190 0.04 -17.34 3.96
N ASN A 191 -0.31 -17.00 2.72
CA ASN A 191 -1.67 -16.62 2.32
C ASN A 191 -1.99 -17.21 0.94
N ASN A 192 -2.62 -18.38 0.93
CA ASN A 192 -3.05 -19.08 -0.28
C ASN A 192 -4.51 -18.82 -0.64
N GLY A 193 -5.28 -18.23 0.28
CA GLY A 193 -6.68 -17.88 0.05
C GLY A 193 -6.87 -16.99 -1.17
N LEU A 194 -8.00 -17.07 -1.87
CA LEU A 194 -8.23 -16.27 -3.09
C LEU A 194 -8.58 -14.80 -2.80
N ALA A 195 -8.94 -14.49 -1.55
CA ALA A 195 -9.36 -13.15 -1.17
C ALA A 195 -8.19 -12.15 -1.19
N ASP A 196 -8.41 -10.97 -1.77
CA ASP A 196 -7.44 -9.87 -1.79
C ASP A 196 -7.37 -9.13 -0.44
N THR A 197 -6.97 -9.90 0.57
CA THR A 197 -6.84 -9.54 1.98
C THR A 197 -5.54 -10.12 2.55
N ALA A 198 -4.85 -9.34 3.37
CA ALA A 198 -3.67 -9.78 4.11
C ALA A 198 -4.04 -10.62 5.37
N ALA A 199 -4.81 -11.68 5.17
CA ALA A 199 -5.22 -12.62 6.22
C ALA A 199 -4.40 -13.91 6.09
N PRO A 200 -3.44 -14.16 7.01
CA PRO A 200 -2.53 -15.29 6.86
C PRO A 200 -3.11 -16.59 7.43
N GLU A 201 -2.79 -17.71 6.78
CA GLU A 201 -3.02 -19.06 7.27
C GLU A 201 -2.00 -19.46 8.35
N SER A 202 -0.77 -18.95 8.21
CA SER A 202 0.30 -19.12 9.19
C SER A 202 1.23 -17.92 9.21
N LEU A 203 1.89 -17.70 10.34
CA LEU A 203 2.85 -16.62 10.56
C LEU A 203 4.13 -17.19 11.16
N ARG A 204 5.27 -16.76 10.63
CA ARG A 204 6.61 -17.13 11.09
C ARG A 204 7.39 -15.87 11.44
N VAL A 205 8.03 -15.87 12.61
CA VAL A 205 8.95 -14.80 13.01
C VAL A 205 10.33 -15.12 12.45
N LEU A 206 10.81 -14.26 11.55
CA LEU A 206 12.15 -14.37 10.96
C LEU A 206 13.19 -13.65 11.81
N LYS A 207 12.80 -12.54 12.45
CA LYS A 207 13.63 -11.76 13.36
C LYS A 207 12.77 -10.97 14.36
N GLY A 208 13.20 -10.91 15.61
CA GLY A 208 12.58 -10.05 16.62
C GLY A 208 11.32 -10.65 17.25
N LYS A 209 10.28 -9.83 17.44
CA LYS A 209 9.02 -10.22 18.07
C LYS A 209 7.87 -10.19 17.06
N ASP A 210 6.75 -10.80 17.40
CA ASP A 210 5.50 -10.76 16.63
C ASP A 210 4.59 -9.57 16.96
N HIS A 211 5.04 -8.65 17.83
CA HIS A 211 4.28 -7.50 18.32
C HIS A 211 5.18 -6.28 18.59
N ILE A 212 4.54 -5.10 18.57
CA ILE A 212 5.04 -3.77 18.97
C ILE A 212 3.89 -2.97 19.57
#